data_AF-A0AB35PKI0-F1
#
_entry.id   AF-A0AB35PKI0-F1
#
_cell.length_a   1.000
_cell.length_b   1.000
_cell.length_c   1.000
_cell.angle_alpha   90.00
_cell.angle_beta   90.00
_cell.angle_gamma   90.00
#
_symmetry.space_group_name_H-M   'P 1'
#
loop_
_entity.id
_entity.type
_entity.pdbx_description
1 polymer ?
#
loop_
_entity_poly.entity_id
_entity_poly.type
_entity_poly.pdbx_seq_one_letter_code
_entity_poly.pdbx_strand_id
1 'polypeptide(L)' 'QKAMDEARRKMVKVPLKNGTLQHEVVGKHGAAKVQMMPAKDGTGVIAGGPMRAIFEVMGVTNIVTKSHGST' A
#
# COMPACT_ATOMS: atom_id res chain seq x y z
N GLN A 1 2.84 21.95 -8.13
CA GLN A 1 3.27 22.42 -6.80
C GLN A 1 2.31 22.03 -5.67
N LYS A 2 1.09 22.57 -5.61
CA LYS A 2 0.18 22.46 -4.43
C LYS A 2 -0.01 21.03 -3.87
N ALA A 3 -0.25 20.04 -4.73
CA ALA A 3 -0.44 18.65 -4.30
C ALA A 3 0.81 18.03 -3.66
N MET A 4 2.00 18.37 -4.14
CA MET A 4 3.27 17.86 -3.59
C MET A 4 3.55 18.43 -2.21
N ASP A 5 3.22 19.72 -2.00
CA ASP A 5 3.40 20.38 -0.70
C ASP A 5 2.45 19.80 0.35
N GLU A 6 1.21 19.51 -0.04
CA GLU A 6 0.23 18.86 0.84
C GLU A 6 0.65 17.43 1.21
N ALA A 7 1.12 16.64 0.23
CA ALA A 7 1.58 15.27 0.47
C ALA A 7 2.74 15.23 1.46
N ARG A 8 3.71 16.15 1.35
CA ARG A 8 4.85 16.26 2.28
C ARG A 8 4.41 16.56 3.71
N ARG A 9 3.37 17.38 3.89
CA ARG A 9 2.83 17.72 5.22
C ARG A 9 2.04 16.58 5.86
N LYS A 10 1.43 15.71 5.05
CA LYS A 10 0.55 14.60 5.51
C LYS A 10 1.22 13.22 5.47
N MET A 11 2.55 13.15 5.47
CA MET A 11 3.25 11.86 5.51
C MET A 11 3.01 11.13 6.83
N VAL A 12 2.77 9.83 6.74
CA VAL A 12 2.56 8.95 7.89
C VAL A 12 3.63 7.87 7.89
N LYS A 13 4.19 7.58 9.06
CA LYS A 13 5.11 6.45 9.22
C LYS A 13 4.33 5.15 9.30
N VAL A 14 4.65 4.21 8.42
CA VAL A 14 4.08 2.86 8.43
C VAL A 14 5.15 1.89 8.92
N PRO A 15 4.91 1.15 10.01
CA PRO A 15 5.86 0.14 10.45
C PRO A 15 5.85 -1.03 9.46
N LEU A 16 7.01 -1.49 9.03
CA LEU A 16 7.16 -2.65 8.15
C LEU A 16 8.01 -3.72 8.84
N LYS A 17 7.75 -4.98 8.52
CA LYS A 17 8.54 -6.13 8.97
C LYS A 17 9.20 -6.75 7.76
N ASN A 18 10.53 -6.66 7.66
CA ASN A 18 11.31 -7.22 6.54
C ASN A 18 10.77 -6.81 5.15
N GLY A 19 10.31 -5.56 5.00
CA GLY A 19 9.74 -5.07 3.75
C GLY A 19 8.33 -5.58 3.41
N THR A 20 7.63 -6.19 4.38
CA THR A 20 6.20 -6.55 4.28
C THR A 20 5.38 -6.03 5.47
N LEU A 21 4.06 -6.22 5.42
CA LEU A 21 3.13 -5.87 6.51
C LEU A 21 3.24 -6.87 7.67
N GLN A 22 2.83 -6.49 8.89
CA GLN A 22 2.86 -7.41 10.03
C GLN A 22 1.76 -8.47 9.96
N HIS A 23 0.59 -8.09 9.43
CA HIS A 23 -0.61 -8.90 9.34
C HIS A 23 -1.46 -8.43 8.16
N GLU A 24 -2.49 -9.18 7.81
CA GLU A 24 -3.47 -8.76 6.82
C GLU A 24 -4.21 -7.50 7.27
N VAL A 25 -4.39 -6.55 6.35
CA VAL A 25 -5.09 -5.28 6.58
C VAL A 25 -6.11 -5.07 5.48
N VAL A 26 -7.27 -4.52 5.86
CA VAL A 26 -8.32 -4.15 4.92
C VAL A 26 -8.61 -2.66 5.05
N GLY A 27 -8.28 -1.90 4.01
CA GLY A 27 -8.64 -0.49 3.90
C GLY A 27 -9.99 -0.31 3.22
N LYS A 28 -10.81 0.63 3.68
CA LYS A 28 -12.07 1.00 3.04
C LYS A 28 -12.15 2.51 2.88
N HIS A 29 -12.53 2.96 1.68
CA HIS A 29 -12.82 4.35 1.41
C HIS A 29 -14.00 4.45 0.44
N GLY A 30 -15.13 5.02 0.89
CA GLY A 30 -16.39 5.00 0.13
C GLY A 30 -16.82 3.56 -0.22
N ALA A 31 -17.02 3.31 -1.51
CA ALA A 31 -17.35 1.99 -2.07
C ALA A 31 -16.11 1.11 -2.39
N ALA A 32 -14.90 1.67 -2.29
CA ALA A 32 -13.66 0.94 -2.53
C ALA A 32 -13.21 0.20 -1.27
N LYS A 33 -12.85 -1.07 -1.43
CA LYS A 33 -12.26 -1.91 -0.39
C LYS A 33 -10.96 -2.50 -0.92
N VAL A 34 -9.89 -2.34 -0.17
CA VAL A 34 -8.55 -2.79 -0.54
C VAL A 34 -8.07 -3.78 0.51
N GLN A 35 -7.84 -5.02 0.09
CA GLN A 35 -7.22 -6.05 0.92
C GLN A 35 -5.73 -6.08 0.66
N MET A 36 -4.95 -6.12 1.73
CA MET A 36 -3.50 -6.12 1.73
C MET A 36 -3.00 -7.25 2.61
N MET A 37 -2.32 -8.22 2.02
CA MET A 37 -1.79 -9.39 2.70
C MET A 37 -0.27 -9.36 2.69
N PRO A 38 0.38 -9.69 3.83
CA PRO A 38 1.82 -9.84 3.86
C PRO A 38 2.24 -11.03 2.98
N ALA A 39 3.42 -10.91 2.38
CA ALA A 39 3.94 -11.90 1.44
C ALA A 39 5.33 -12.37 1.85
N LYS A 40 5.70 -13.56 1.39
CA LYS A 40 7.04 -14.12 1.64
C LYS A 40 8.10 -13.36 0.83
N ASP A 41 9.33 -13.40 1.30
CA ASP A 41 10.47 -12.81 0.59
C ASP A 41 10.58 -13.38 -0.84
N GLY A 42 10.78 -12.49 -1.80
CA GLY A 42 10.85 -12.82 -3.23
C GLY A 42 9.50 -12.83 -3.95
N THR A 43 8.38 -12.58 -3.26
CA THR A 43 7.06 -12.43 -3.92
C THR A 43 6.98 -11.15 -4.74
N GLY A 44 7.66 -10.09 -4.31
CA GLY A 44 7.57 -8.78 -4.94
C GLY A 44 6.25 -8.06 -4.63
N VAL A 45 5.99 -6.97 -5.37
CA VAL A 45 4.81 -6.12 -5.19
C VAL A 45 3.72 -6.50 -6.18
N ILE A 46 2.77 -7.34 -5.74
CA ILE A 46 1.58 -7.72 -6.50
C ILE A 46 0.45 -6.74 -6.14
N ALA A 47 0.37 -5.66 -6.91
CA ALA A 47 -0.60 -4.59 -6.71
C ALA A 47 -1.01 -3.93 -8.03
N GLY A 48 -2.21 -3.34 -8.04
CA GLY A 48 -2.66 -2.48 -9.14
C GLY A 48 -1.84 -1.19 -9.24
N GLY A 49 -1.88 -0.51 -10.39
CA GLY A 49 -1.04 0.65 -10.69
C GLY A 49 -0.98 1.72 -9.58
N PRO A 50 -2.13 2.28 -9.14
CA PRO A 50 -2.16 3.30 -8.09
C PRO A 50 -1.57 2.81 -6.77
N MET A 51 -1.88 1.56 -6.39
CA MET A 51 -1.39 0.96 -5.15
C MET A 51 0.11 0.68 -5.20
N ARG A 52 0.63 0.23 -6.34
CA ARG A 52 2.06 -0.04 -6.53
C ARG A 52 2.89 1.22 -6.33
N ALA A 53 2.46 2.35 -6.88
CA ALA A 53 3.16 3.63 -6.69
C ALA A 53 3.25 4.02 -5.20
N ILE A 54 2.19 3.77 -4.42
CA ILE A 54 2.18 4.04 -2.98
C ILE A 54 3.15 3.10 -2.26
N PHE A 55 3.10 1.79 -2.53
CA PHE A 55 3.96 0.81 -1.87
C PHE A 55 5.44 0.99 -2.16
N GLU A 56 5.78 1.42 -3.38
CA GLU A 56 7.16 1.74 -3.76
C GLU A 56 7.72 2.90 -2.93
N VAL A 57 6.95 3.98 -2.76
CA VAL A 57 7.35 5.13 -1.92
C VAL A 57 7.41 4.75 -0.44
N MET A 58 6.56 3.82 0.01
CA MET A 58 6.58 3.30 1.38
C MET A 58 7.76 2.36 1.67
N GLY A 59 8.45 1.84 0.64
CA GLY A 59 9.52 0.86 0.79
C GLY A 59 9.04 -0.58 1.03
N VAL A 60 7.82 -0.91 0.60
CA VAL A 60 7.30 -2.28 0.65
C VAL A 60 7.86 -3.08 -0.51
N THR A 61 8.51 -4.20 -0.20
CA THR A 61 9.14 -5.09 -1.19
C THR A 61 8.29 -6.31 -1.49
N ASN A 62 7.54 -6.82 -0.51
CA ASN A 62 6.76 -8.05 -0.63
C ASN A 62 5.33 -7.83 -0.14
N ILE A 63 4.35 -7.85 -1.05
CA ILE A 63 2.94 -7.69 -0.69
C ILE A 63 2.03 -8.26 -1.78
N VAL A 64 0.90 -8.85 -1.37
CA VAL A 64 -0.18 -9.23 -2.28
C VAL A 64 -1.41 -8.42 -1.95
N THR A 65 -2.00 -7.79 -2.96
CA THR A 65 -3.15 -6.91 -2.75
C THR A 65 -4.24 -7.10 -3.78
N LYS A 66 -5.47 -6.77 -3.38
CA LYS A 66 -6.62 -6.77 -4.27
C LYS A 66 -7.55 -5.60 -3.93
N SER A 67 -7.95 -4.86 -4.97
CA SER A 67 -9.07 -3.91 -4.89
C SER A 67 -10.38 -4.62 -5.22
N HIS A 68 -11.39 -4.31 -4.42
CA HIS A 68 -12.78 -4.73 -4.58
C HIS A 68 -13.65 -3.47 -4.64
N GLY A 69 -14.61 -3.45 -5.58
CA GLY A 69 -15.47 -2.28 -5.81
C GLY A 69 -14.85 -1.27 -6.77
N SER A 70 -15.18 0.00 -6.59
CA SER A 70 -14.73 1.09 -7.47
C SER A 70 -13.22 1.30 -7.37
N THR A 71 -12.56 1.43 -8.51
CA THR A 71 -11.15 1.82 -8.67
C THR A 71 -11.02 3.19 -9.29
#